data_AF-A0A968LXN7-F1
#
_entry.id   AF-A0A968LXN7-F1
#
_cell.length_a   1.000
_cell.length_b   1.000
_cell.length_c   1.000
_cell.angle_alpha   90.00
_cell.angle_beta   90.00
_cell.angle_gamma   90.00
#
_symmetry.space_group_name_H-M   'P 1'
#
loop_
_entity.id
_entity.type
_entity.pdbx_description
1 polymer ?
#
loop_
_entity_poly.entity_id
_entity_poly.type
_entity_poly.pdbx_seq_one_letter_code
_entity_poly.pdbx_strand_id
1 'polypeptide(L)'
;MNGVSLGTGEFARGMTLSGAIDSAGGVINLSGTGETGIFTTSTMLPEEGTIRSGTGNITLTADRLRVQRPIVGTGDLLLQPQTPNLALQLGETSSEGGAAAPFLLRETLENVAPGFRSITIGRSNTDIVNSGQADVGSIILSGNLIFNAPVILRTLGTIDAQNFSITGRGSINLQAGDSISLSRGRFSLLPVR
;
A
#
# COMPACT_ATOMS: atom_id res chain seq x y z
N MET A 1 -15.89 -12.85 -16.18
CA MET A 1 -14.78 -12.07 -15.61
C MET A 1 -14.07 -12.96 -14.61
N ASN A 2 -12.82 -13.35 -14.88
CA ASN A 2 -12.05 -14.24 -14.01
C ASN A 2 -11.32 -13.40 -12.97
N GLY A 3 -11.74 -13.44 -11.71
CA GLY A 3 -11.02 -12.82 -10.61
C GLY A 3 -10.01 -13.78 -9.99
N VAL A 4 -8.92 -13.26 -9.44
CA VAL A 4 -7.97 -14.04 -8.64
C VAL A 4 -8.11 -13.58 -7.19
N SER A 5 -8.44 -14.50 -6.29
CA SER A 5 -8.47 -14.25 -4.85
C SER A 5 -7.57 -15.27 -4.16
N LEU A 6 -6.51 -14.80 -3.50
CA LEU A 6 -5.60 -15.63 -2.73
C LEU A 6 -5.45 -15.04 -1.33
N GLY A 7 -5.48 -15.91 -0.32
CA GLY A 7 -5.26 -15.51 1.07
C GLY A 7 -4.64 -16.66 1.85
N THR A 8 -3.88 -16.33 2.87
CA THR A 8 -3.34 -17.32 3.82
C THR A 8 -4.25 -17.43 5.04
N GLY A 9 -4.35 -18.62 5.64
CA GLY A 9 -5.14 -18.83 6.86
C GLY A 9 -4.51 -18.15 8.09
N GLU A 10 -5.27 -18.00 9.17
CA GLU A 10 -4.91 -17.24 10.39
C GLU A 10 -3.59 -17.67 11.07
N PHE A 11 -3.09 -18.87 10.79
CA PHE A 11 -1.84 -19.42 11.36
C PHE A 11 -0.63 -19.41 10.41
N ALA A 12 -0.73 -18.77 9.25
CA ALA A 12 0.39 -18.68 8.31
C ALA A 12 1.40 -17.61 8.76
N ARG A 13 2.68 -17.76 8.41
CA ARG A 13 3.75 -16.78 8.71
C ARG A 13 3.76 -15.57 7.76
N GLY A 14 2.62 -15.24 7.15
CA GLY A 14 2.48 -14.32 6.03
C GLY A 14 2.29 -15.04 4.68
N MET A 15 2.16 -14.27 3.60
CA MET A 15 2.02 -14.75 2.22
C MET A 15 3.29 -14.41 1.42
N THR A 16 3.81 -15.40 0.69
CA THR A 16 4.84 -15.19 -0.33
C THR A 16 4.31 -15.61 -1.69
N LEU A 17 4.28 -14.67 -2.63
CA LEU A 17 3.92 -14.94 -4.01
C LEU A 17 5.14 -15.43 -4.79
N SER A 18 5.22 -16.74 -5.02
CA SER A 18 6.33 -17.37 -5.75
C SER A 18 6.11 -17.48 -7.27
N GLY A 19 4.95 -17.10 -7.78
CA GLY A 19 4.64 -17.12 -9.23
C GLY A 19 4.15 -15.77 -9.73
N ALA A 20 3.94 -15.64 -11.03
CA ALA A 20 3.22 -14.47 -11.57
C ALA A 20 1.71 -14.63 -11.36
N ILE A 21 1.02 -13.52 -11.10
CA ILE A 21 -0.45 -13.45 -11.16
C ILE A 21 -0.81 -12.58 -12.35
N ASP A 22 -1.64 -13.12 -13.23
CA ASP A 22 -2.29 -12.38 -14.30
C ASP A 22 -3.78 -12.73 -14.32
N SER A 23 -4.64 -11.73 -14.09
CA SER A 23 -6.10 -11.93 -14.12
C SER A 23 -6.70 -11.68 -15.50
N ALA A 24 -5.90 -11.33 -16.51
CA ALA A 24 -6.33 -11.01 -17.87
C ALA A 24 -7.48 -9.97 -17.92
N GLY A 25 -7.41 -8.93 -17.08
CA GLY A 25 -8.43 -7.87 -16.99
C GLY A 25 -9.36 -7.99 -15.77
N GLY A 26 -9.28 -9.07 -14.99
CA GLY A 26 -10.11 -9.30 -13.81
C GLY A 26 -9.59 -8.65 -12.53
N VAL A 27 -10.40 -8.71 -11.47
CA VAL A 27 -10.03 -8.20 -10.14
C VAL A 27 -9.03 -9.16 -9.47
N ILE A 28 -8.02 -8.60 -8.81
CA ILE A 28 -7.06 -9.34 -7.99
C ILE A 28 -7.22 -8.90 -6.53
N ASN A 29 -7.49 -9.85 -5.64
CA ASN A 29 -7.52 -9.63 -4.19
C ASN A 29 -6.52 -10.57 -3.53
N LEU A 30 -5.46 -10.02 -2.94
CA LEU A 30 -4.42 -10.79 -2.24
C LEU A 30 -4.36 -10.37 -0.79
N SER A 31 -4.29 -11.36 0.09
CA SER A 31 -4.26 -11.16 1.53
C SER A 31 -3.08 -11.89 2.17
N GLY A 32 -2.16 -11.13 2.76
CA GLY A 32 -1.07 -11.62 3.62
C GLY A 32 -1.54 -11.80 5.06
N THR A 33 -2.54 -12.65 5.26
CA THR A 33 -3.20 -12.90 6.55
C THR A 33 -2.46 -13.96 7.35
N GLY A 34 -1.81 -13.56 8.45
CA GLY A 34 -1.00 -14.46 9.27
C GLY A 34 -0.37 -13.76 10.47
N GLU A 35 0.32 -14.48 11.37
CA GLU A 35 0.92 -13.92 12.59
C GLU A 35 1.84 -12.72 12.33
N THR A 36 2.51 -12.71 11.19
CA THR A 36 3.43 -11.63 10.82
C THR A 36 2.74 -10.50 10.05
N GLY A 37 1.56 -10.77 9.48
CA GLY A 37 0.83 -9.85 8.60
C GLY A 37 1.62 -9.42 7.36
N ILE A 38 2.61 -10.21 6.91
CA ILE A 38 3.50 -9.82 5.80
C ILE A 38 3.00 -10.42 4.48
N PHE A 39 2.95 -9.59 3.44
CA PHE A 39 2.88 -10.02 2.04
C PHE A 39 4.20 -9.72 1.34
N THR A 40 4.81 -10.74 0.75
CA THR A 40 6.05 -10.64 -0.03
C THR A 40 5.89 -11.20 -1.44
N THR A 41 6.67 -10.69 -2.39
CA THR A 41 6.81 -11.27 -3.73
C THR A 41 8.19 -11.92 -3.88
N SER A 42 8.27 -13.12 -4.43
CA SER A 42 9.55 -13.77 -4.73
C SER A 42 10.36 -12.96 -5.74
N THR A 43 11.68 -12.96 -5.56
CA THR A 43 12.65 -12.40 -6.51
C THR A 43 13.54 -13.47 -7.14
N MET A 44 13.23 -14.76 -6.93
CA MET A 44 14.10 -15.85 -7.36
C MET A 44 14.22 -15.93 -8.89
N LEU A 45 13.11 -15.72 -9.61
CA LEU A 45 13.11 -15.63 -11.08
C LEU A 45 12.55 -14.28 -11.59
N PRO A 46 12.84 -13.86 -12.84
CA PRO A 46 12.47 -12.54 -13.36
C PRO A 46 10.96 -12.26 -13.43
N GLU A 47 10.15 -13.28 -13.69
CA GLU A 47 8.68 -13.13 -13.85
C GLU A 47 7.90 -13.43 -12.56
N GLU A 48 8.51 -14.13 -11.62
CA GLU A 48 7.89 -14.45 -10.34
C GLU A 48 7.55 -13.18 -9.57
N GLY A 49 6.46 -13.24 -8.81
CA GLY A 49 6.05 -12.13 -7.96
C GLY A 49 5.41 -10.95 -8.70
N THR A 50 5.37 -10.98 -10.04
CA THR A 50 4.70 -9.94 -10.82
C THR A 50 3.17 -10.07 -10.71
N ILE A 51 2.48 -8.95 -10.52
CA ILE A 51 1.01 -8.91 -10.41
C ILE A 51 0.47 -8.05 -11.55
N ARG A 52 -0.42 -8.62 -12.39
CA ARG A 52 -1.00 -7.94 -13.56
C ARG A 52 -2.52 -8.08 -13.56
N SER A 53 -3.24 -6.95 -13.49
CA SER A 53 -4.71 -6.96 -13.52
C SER A 53 -5.33 -6.51 -14.85
N GLY A 54 -4.55 -5.95 -15.78
CA GLY A 54 -5.09 -5.27 -16.97
C GLY A 54 -5.97 -4.08 -16.56
N THR A 55 -7.27 -4.15 -16.85
CA THR A 55 -8.26 -3.13 -16.46
C THR A 55 -8.88 -3.36 -15.07
N GLY A 56 -8.63 -4.53 -14.46
CA GLY A 56 -9.19 -4.85 -13.17
C GLY A 56 -8.50 -4.13 -12.01
N ASN A 57 -9.20 -4.06 -10.87
CA ASN A 57 -8.64 -3.51 -9.64
C ASN A 57 -7.70 -4.52 -8.96
N ILE A 58 -6.73 -4.01 -8.21
CA ILE A 58 -5.85 -4.80 -7.36
C ILE A 58 -6.04 -4.36 -5.92
N THR A 59 -6.32 -5.30 -5.02
CA THR A 59 -6.34 -5.08 -3.58
C THR A 59 -5.27 -5.95 -2.93
N LEU A 60 -4.33 -5.31 -2.21
CA LEU A 60 -3.36 -5.97 -1.34
C LEU A 60 -3.69 -5.64 0.11
N THR A 61 -3.98 -6.67 0.91
CA THR A 61 -4.30 -6.55 2.34
C THR A 61 -3.23 -7.27 3.16
N ALA A 62 -2.42 -6.52 3.91
CA ALA A 62 -1.38 -7.06 4.78
C ALA A 62 -0.89 -5.94 5.71
N ASP A 63 -0.41 -6.24 6.90
CA ASP A 63 0.20 -5.24 7.80
C ASP A 63 1.57 -4.76 7.32
N ARG A 64 2.22 -5.54 6.46
CA ARG A 64 3.47 -5.17 5.80
C ARG A 64 3.49 -5.65 4.36
N LEU A 65 3.79 -4.74 3.45
CA LEU A 65 3.91 -4.99 2.02
C LEU A 65 5.38 -4.89 1.61
N ARG A 66 5.92 -6.00 1.08
CA ARG A 66 7.28 -6.10 0.54
C ARG A 66 7.22 -6.62 -0.88
N VAL A 67 6.91 -5.72 -1.81
CA VAL A 67 6.77 -6.06 -3.22
C VAL A 67 8.02 -5.60 -3.92
N GLN A 68 8.80 -6.56 -4.40
CA GLN A 68 10.09 -6.36 -5.06
C GLN A 68 9.98 -6.57 -6.57
N ARG A 69 8.74 -6.66 -7.07
CA ARG A 69 8.38 -7.00 -8.43
C ARG A 69 7.24 -6.13 -8.91
N PRO A 70 7.10 -5.89 -10.23
CA PRO A 70 6.13 -4.94 -10.73
C PRO A 70 4.68 -5.29 -10.35
N ILE A 71 3.92 -4.26 -9.98
CA ILE A 71 2.46 -4.28 -9.89
C ILE A 71 1.95 -3.45 -11.06
N VAL A 72 1.20 -4.09 -11.96
CA VAL A 72 0.78 -3.50 -13.24
C VAL A 72 -0.73 -3.58 -13.40
N GLY A 73 -1.35 -2.45 -13.71
CA GLY A 73 -2.78 -2.35 -13.96
C GLY A 73 -3.19 -0.94 -14.35
N THR A 74 -4.43 -0.82 -14.80
CA THR A 74 -5.06 0.48 -15.18
C THR A 74 -6.32 0.77 -14.37
N GLY A 75 -6.79 -0.20 -13.57
CA GLY A 75 -7.86 0.01 -12.59
C GLY A 75 -7.38 0.79 -11.36
N ASP A 76 -8.04 0.57 -10.23
CA ASP A 76 -7.60 1.11 -8.94
C ASP A 76 -6.67 0.13 -8.22
N LEU A 77 -5.65 0.65 -7.55
CA LEU A 77 -4.79 -0.08 -6.62
C LEU A 77 -5.17 0.30 -5.19
N LEU A 78 -5.54 -0.68 -4.38
CA LEU A 78 -5.77 -0.52 -2.94
C LEU A 78 -4.70 -1.27 -2.15
N LEU A 79 -3.94 -0.54 -1.35
CA LEU A 79 -2.97 -1.06 -0.38
C LEU A 79 -3.50 -0.76 1.02
N GLN A 80 -3.94 -1.78 1.76
CA GLN A 80 -4.54 -1.58 3.08
C GLN A 80 -3.93 -2.50 4.13
N PRO A 81 -3.83 -2.03 5.40
CA PRO A 81 -3.46 -2.90 6.50
C PRO A 81 -4.52 -3.97 6.73
N GLN A 82 -4.10 -5.12 7.24
CA GLN A 82 -5.02 -6.15 7.71
C GLN A 82 -5.58 -5.73 9.08
N THR A 83 -4.69 -5.31 9.99
CA THR A 83 -4.99 -4.78 11.32
C THR A 83 -5.64 -3.40 11.19
N PRO A 84 -6.90 -3.23 11.63
CA PRO A 84 -7.66 -2.00 11.38
C PRO A 84 -7.06 -0.71 11.94
N ASN A 85 -6.38 -0.80 13.09
CA ASN A 85 -5.80 0.34 13.81
C ASN A 85 -4.27 0.44 13.64
N LEU A 86 -3.69 -0.28 12.66
CA LEU A 86 -2.25 -0.27 12.47
C LEU A 86 -1.79 1.13 12.08
N ALA A 87 -0.83 1.68 12.83
CA ALA A 87 -0.08 2.85 12.39
C ALA A 87 0.79 2.48 11.18
N LEU A 88 0.63 3.22 10.09
CA LEU A 88 1.30 2.97 8.82
C LEU A 88 2.52 3.86 8.68
N GLN A 89 3.68 3.24 8.69
CA GLN A 89 4.93 3.90 8.33
C GLN A 89 5.21 3.69 6.84
N LEU A 90 5.43 4.78 6.11
CA LEU A 90 5.61 4.77 4.65
C LEU A 90 6.97 5.33 4.22
N GLY A 91 7.63 4.67 3.27
CA GLY A 91 8.74 5.27 2.50
C GLY A 91 10.14 5.10 3.06
N GLU A 92 10.31 4.27 4.08
CA GLU A 92 11.64 3.87 4.56
C GLU A 92 12.35 2.98 3.52
N THR A 93 13.69 3.01 3.49
CA THR A 93 14.54 2.33 2.49
C THR A 93 15.14 1.01 2.94
N SER A 94 15.05 0.67 4.22
CA SER A 94 15.59 -0.59 4.72
C SER A 94 14.58 -1.29 5.62
N SER A 95 14.57 -2.62 5.52
CA SER A 95 13.72 -3.49 6.30
C SER A 95 14.41 -3.94 7.59
N GLU A 96 15.33 -3.16 8.17
CA GLU A 96 16.11 -3.60 9.33
C GLU A 96 15.22 -3.76 10.58
N GLY A 97 14.62 -4.96 10.66
CA GLY A 97 14.61 -5.86 11.81
C GLY A 97 13.84 -5.47 13.07
N GLY A 98 13.38 -4.22 13.21
CA GLY A 98 12.62 -3.80 14.38
C GLY A 98 11.19 -4.34 14.40
N ALA A 99 10.61 -4.49 15.60
CA ALA A 99 9.19 -4.80 15.79
C ALA A 99 8.24 -3.80 15.10
N ALA A 100 8.75 -2.62 14.70
CA ALA A 100 8.05 -1.56 13.97
C ALA A 100 8.43 -1.49 12.47
N ALA A 101 8.66 -2.64 11.80
CA ALA A 101 8.96 -2.61 10.37
C ALA A 101 7.84 -1.92 9.56
N PRO A 102 8.18 -1.09 8.55
CA PRO A 102 7.25 -0.20 7.89
C PRO A 102 6.13 -0.95 7.16
N PHE A 103 4.94 -0.34 7.07
CA PHE A 103 3.84 -0.90 6.27
C PHE A 103 4.26 -0.99 4.80
N LEU A 104 4.82 0.10 4.26
CA LEU A 104 5.23 0.19 2.87
C LEU A 104 6.65 0.74 2.75
N LEU A 105 7.55 -0.06 2.18
CA LEU A 105 8.88 0.40 1.80
C LEU A 105 8.82 1.32 0.57
N ARG A 106 9.83 2.18 0.42
CA ARG A 106 9.96 3.02 -0.78
C ARG A 106 10.09 2.18 -2.05
N GLU A 107 10.87 1.12 -1.98
CA GLU A 107 11.13 0.20 -3.09
C GLU A 107 9.83 -0.50 -3.54
N THR A 108 8.88 -0.73 -2.62
CA THR A 108 7.56 -1.25 -2.98
C THR A 108 6.80 -0.27 -3.89
N LEU A 109 6.89 1.03 -3.64
CA LEU A 109 6.24 2.06 -4.45
C LEU A 109 6.90 2.23 -5.82
N GLU A 110 8.23 2.06 -5.90
CA GLU A 110 8.97 2.09 -7.17
C GLU A 110 8.54 0.94 -8.11
N ASN A 111 8.08 -0.17 -7.54
CA ASN A 111 7.53 -1.30 -8.28
C ASN A 111 6.06 -1.13 -8.71
N VAL A 112 5.37 -0.07 -8.27
CA VAL A 112 4.03 0.25 -8.76
C VAL A 112 4.17 0.96 -10.11
N ALA A 113 3.77 0.29 -11.19
CA ALA A 113 3.86 0.83 -12.53
C ALA A 113 2.98 2.09 -12.68
N PRO A 114 3.38 3.04 -13.54
CA PRO A 114 2.46 4.09 -13.96
C PRO A 114 1.24 3.48 -14.67
N GLY A 115 0.08 4.16 -14.59
CA GLY A 115 -1.12 3.78 -15.34
C GLY A 115 -2.35 3.46 -14.51
N PHE A 116 -2.20 3.22 -13.20
CA PHE A 116 -3.35 3.10 -12.30
C PHE A 116 -4.21 4.36 -12.33
N ARG A 117 -5.53 4.19 -12.33
CA ARG A 117 -6.49 5.30 -12.22
C ARG A 117 -6.35 6.03 -10.88
N SER A 118 -6.16 5.28 -9.80
CA SER A 118 -5.89 5.79 -8.47
C SER A 118 -5.15 4.74 -7.63
N ILE A 119 -4.24 5.20 -6.78
CA ILE A 119 -3.60 4.42 -5.73
C ILE A 119 -4.17 4.87 -4.39
N THR A 120 -4.80 3.96 -3.66
CA THR A 120 -5.28 4.23 -2.31
C THR A 120 -4.40 3.49 -1.31
N ILE A 121 -3.86 4.22 -0.34
CA ILE A 121 -3.06 3.65 0.75
C ILE A 121 -3.75 3.94 2.07
N GLY A 122 -3.92 2.88 2.86
CA GLY A 122 -4.59 2.93 4.14
C GLY A 122 -6.08 2.59 4.03
N ARG A 123 -6.79 2.82 5.13
CA ARG A 123 -8.15 2.31 5.35
C ARG A 123 -9.11 3.46 5.63
N SER A 124 -10.21 3.55 4.89
CA SER A 124 -11.36 4.39 5.25
C SER A 124 -12.30 3.58 6.14
N ASN A 125 -12.96 4.22 7.09
CA ASN A 125 -14.00 3.64 7.96
C ASN A 125 -15.15 2.99 7.15
N THR A 126 -15.61 1.81 7.52
CA THR A 126 -16.86 1.62 8.30
C THR A 126 -16.79 0.52 9.36
N ASP A 127 -15.72 -0.28 9.42
CA ASP A 127 -15.70 -1.49 10.27
C ASP A 127 -15.21 -1.25 11.71
N ILE A 128 -14.63 -0.08 12.01
CA ILE A 128 -13.97 0.22 13.30
C ILE A 128 -14.88 0.99 14.27
N VAL A 129 -15.99 1.56 13.79
CA VAL A 129 -16.83 2.51 14.57
C VAL A 129 -17.45 1.89 15.83
N ASN A 130 -17.39 0.56 16.00
CA ASN A 130 -17.96 -0.17 17.13
C ASN A 130 -16.93 -0.72 18.14
N SER A 131 -15.63 -0.50 18.00
CA SER A 131 -14.64 -1.19 18.86
C SER A 131 -14.28 -0.47 20.17
N GLY A 132 -14.71 0.78 20.37
CA GLY A 132 -14.37 1.55 21.58
C GLY A 132 -12.86 1.77 21.79
N GLN A 133 -12.03 1.44 20.78
CA GLN A 133 -10.58 1.63 20.83
C GLN A 133 -10.22 3.07 20.48
N ALA A 134 -9.47 3.72 21.37
CA ALA A 134 -8.95 5.07 21.21
C ALA A 134 -7.79 5.17 20.18
N ASP A 135 -7.15 4.03 19.87
CA ASP A 135 -6.03 4.02 18.92
C ASP A 135 -6.58 3.93 17.49
N VAL A 136 -6.68 5.09 16.85
CA VAL A 136 -6.89 5.19 15.40
C VAL A 136 -5.53 5.14 14.72
N GLY A 137 -5.36 4.24 13.74
CA GLY A 137 -4.11 4.14 12.98
C GLY A 137 -3.72 5.50 12.39
N SER A 138 -2.45 5.88 12.45
CA SER A 138 -1.94 7.10 11.82
C SER A 138 -1.07 6.74 10.61
N ILE A 139 -0.89 7.67 9.68
CA ILE A 139 0.09 7.54 8.58
C ILE A 139 1.26 8.45 8.90
N ILE A 140 2.46 7.88 9.00
CA ILE A 140 3.70 8.61 9.24
C ILE A 140 4.63 8.36 8.05
N LEU A 141 5.11 9.44 7.43
CA LEU A 141 6.17 9.32 6.45
C LEU A 141 7.52 9.12 7.15
N SER A 142 8.27 8.13 6.71
CA SER A 142 9.67 7.89 7.08
C SER A 142 10.63 8.08 5.90
N GLY A 143 10.11 8.62 4.79
CA GLY A 143 10.88 8.94 3.61
C GLY A 143 10.09 9.73 2.59
N ASN A 144 10.79 10.33 1.63
CA ASN A 144 10.15 10.99 0.50
C ASN A 144 9.42 9.95 -0.35
N LEU A 145 8.18 10.26 -0.72
CA LEU A 145 7.35 9.41 -1.56
C LEU A 145 7.17 10.05 -2.94
N ILE A 146 7.27 9.21 -3.98
CA ILE A 146 6.98 9.58 -5.36
C ILE A 146 5.90 8.64 -5.89
N PHE A 147 4.77 9.19 -6.28
CA PHE A 147 3.65 8.46 -6.87
C PHE A 147 3.55 8.73 -8.36
N ASN A 148 3.51 7.64 -9.15
CA ASN A 148 3.39 7.70 -10.61
C ASN A 148 1.93 7.76 -11.10
N ALA A 149 0.96 7.84 -10.19
CA ALA A 149 -0.47 7.92 -10.43
C ALA A 149 -1.14 8.84 -9.39
N PRO A 150 -2.40 9.27 -9.59
CA PRO A 150 -3.19 9.89 -8.52
C PRO A 150 -3.16 9.03 -7.26
N VAL A 151 -2.98 9.66 -6.10
CA VAL A 151 -2.86 8.96 -4.81
C VAL A 151 -3.86 9.51 -3.79
N ILE A 152 -4.41 8.60 -2.99
CA ILE A 152 -5.20 8.87 -1.80
C ILE A 152 -4.48 8.24 -0.62
N LEU A 153 -4.00 9.06 0.32
CA LEU A 153 -3.58 8.58 1.65
C LEU A 153 -4.75 8.77 2.60
N ARG A 154 -5.23 7.69 3.21
CA ARG A 154 -6.42 7.73 4.05
C ARG A 154 -6.24 7.00 5.37
N THR A 155 -6.68 7.64 6.45
CA THR A 155 -6.68 7.07 7.79
C THR A 155 -7.70 7.74 8.71
N LEU A 156 -8.02 7.08 9.83
CA LEU A 156 -8.85 7.66 10.89
C LEU A 156 -8.06 8.53 11.87
N GLY A 157 -6.76 8.28 12.02
CA GLY A 157 -5.88 9.11 12.85
C GLY A 157 -5.32 10.30 12.09
N THR A 158 -4.04 10.58 12.36
CA THR A 158 -3.30 11.70 11.77
C THR A 158 -2.48 11.25 10.56
N ILE A 159 -2.29 12.17 9.60
CA ILE A 159 -1.26 12.04 8.55
C ILE A 159 -0.11 12.99 8.89
N ASP A 160 1.07 12.45 9.21
CA ASP A 160 2.29 13.22 9.51
C ASP A 160 3.32 13.10 8.37
N ALA A 161 3.57 14.22 7.70
CA ALA A 161 4.56 14.40 6.65
C ALA A 161 5.54 15.55 6.98
N GLN A 162 5.71 15.93 8.25
CA GLN A 162 6.55 17.08 8.63
C GLN A 162 8.01 16.96 8.16
N ASN A 163 8.53 15.73 8.07
CA ASN A 163 9.93 15.46 7.75
C ASN A 163 10.17 14.92 6.34
N PHE A 164 9.14 14.77 5.51
CA PHE A 164 9.29 14.24 4.15
C PHE A 164 8.35 14.89 3.13
N SER A 165 8.62 14.68 1.85
CA SER A 165 7.78 15.18 0.75
C SER A 165 6.92 14.09 0.13
N ILE A 166 5.73 14.47 -0.33
CA ILE A 166 4.90 13.65 -1.22
C ILE A 166 4.90 14.31 -2.59
N THR A 167 5.45 13.62 -3.57
CA THR A 167 5.46 14.05 -4.97
C THR A 167 4.55 13.15 -5.77
N GLY A 168 3.70 13.72 -6.61
CA GLY A 168 2.75 12.99 -7.43
C GLY A 168 2.82 13.43 -8.88
N ARG A 169 2.67 12.48 -9.82
CA ARG A 169 2.36 12.80 -11.23
C ARG A 169 0.87 13.05 -11.48
N GLY A 170 0.03 12.78 -10.48
CA GLY A 170 -1.40 13.09 -10.46
C GLY A 170 -1.81 13.79 -9.17
N SER A 171 -3.11 13.89 -8.90
CA SER A 171 -3.61 14.49 -7.66
C SER A 171 -3.12 13.73 -6.42
N ILE A 172 -2.82 14.46 -5.35
CA ILE A 172 -2.55 13.90 -4.01
C ILE A 172 -3.73 14.30 -3.12
N ASN A 173 -4.47 13.32 -2.62
CA ASN A 173 -5.58 13.53 -1.69
C ASN A 173 -5.20 12.94 -0.33
N LEU A 174 -5.33 13.74 0.72
CA LEU A 174 -5.04 13.36 2.10
C LEU A 174 -6.34 13.36 2.90
N GLN A 175 -6.68 12.22 3.48
CA GLN A 175 -7.92 12.02 4.23
C GLN A 175 -7.56 11.53 5.63
N ALA A 176 -7.49 12.45 6.58
CA ALA A 176 -7.28 12.14 7.99
C ALA A 176 -8.59 12.33 8.76
N GLY A 177 -8.83 11.47 9.75
CA GLY A 177 -9.96 11.66 10.68
C GLY A 177 -9.65 12.68 11.79
N ASP A 178 -8.38 12.89 12.11
CA ASP A 178 -7.93 13.84 13.12
C ASP A 178 -7.20 15.04 12.49
N SER A 179 -5.90 14.90 12.18
CA SER A 179 -5.09 16.02 11.67
C SER A 179 -4.22 15.66 10.48
N ILE A 180 -3.81 16.68 9.72
CA ILE A 180 -2.83 16.56 8.63
C ILE A 180 -1.69 17.53 8.95
N SER A 181 -0.51 16.99 9.24
CA SER A 181 0.69 17.74 9.63
C SER A 181 1.69 17.77 8.48
N LEU A 182 1.88 18.95 7.89
CA LEU A 182 2.73 19.17 6.72
C LEU A 182 3.78 20.24 7.05
N SER A 183 5.02 20.06 6.59
CA SER A 183 5.98 21.16 6.56
C SER A 183 5.89 21.93 5.23
N ARG A 184 6.25 23.22 5.28
CA ARG A 184 6.14 24.12 4.12
C ARG A 184 6.98 23.61 2.94
N GLY A 185 6.41 23.63 1.73
CA GLY A 185 7.13 23.36 0.47
C GLY A 185 7.31 21.88 0.09
N ARG A 186 6.55 20.95 0.69
CA ARG A 186 6.78 19.50 0.55
C ARG A 186 5.78 18.74 -0.32
N PHE A 187 4.98 19.48 -1.09
CA PHE A 187 4.13 18.93 -2.15
C PHE A 187 4.61 19.47 -3.49
N SER A 188 4.86 18.56 -4.41
CA SER A 188 5.12 18.91 -5.80
C SER A 188 4.25 18.03 -6.68
N LEU A 189 3.52 18.68 -7.59
CA LEU A 189 2.94 18.00 -8.73
C LEU A 189 3.98 18.03 -9.84
N LEU A 190 4.39 16.85 -10.31
CA LEU A 190 5.23 16.77 -11.48
C LEU A 190 4.37 17.03 -12.72
N PRO A 191 4.89 17.74 -13.74
CA PRO A 191 4.21 17.87 -15.01
C PRO A 191 3.88 16.48 -15.56
N VAL A 192 2.64 16.30 -16.00
CA VAL A 192 2.25 15.14 -16.81
C VAL A 192 2.96 15.31 -18.15
N ARG A 193 3.90 14.41 -18.47
CA ARG A 193 4.55 14.35 -19.79
C ARG A 193 3.79 13.39 -20.68
#